data_AF-A0A1Y3WFI5-F1
#
_entry.id   AF-A0A1Y3WFI5-F1
#
_cell.length_a   1.000
_cell.length_b   1.000
_cell.length_c   1.000
_cell.angle_alpha   90.00
_cell.angle_beta   90.00
_cell.angle_gamma   90.00
#
_symmetry.space_group_name_H-M   'P 1'
#
loop_
_entity.id
_entity.type
_entity.pdbx_description
1 polymer ?
#
loop_
_entity_poly.entity_id
_entity_poly.type
_entity_poly.pdbx_seq_one_letter_code
_entity_poly.pdbx_strand_id
1 'polypeptide(L)'
;MQELEKILEEINEIEDEYTNEDHDIMFKLGAAGIAVYIKDIIRKHMNEKVTTNDLISRQALLDDFRNTITENSDTFDWLNMIARQPTVNKGDGWIPVEERMPEAPEMEDEYPEFNVMIEGAKTPTTLQYTHEGIWVDDYGNAYDVIAWQPLPEPYIPRNQNKPEEHYPEWRAKLLSKFDRRE
;
A
#
# COMPACT_ATOMS: atom_id res chain seq x y z
N MET A 1 -0.68 26.28 2.36
CA MET A 1 -1.90 26.52 3.15
C MET A 1 -1.62 26.66 4.65
N GLN A 2 -0.56 26.04 5.19
CA GLN A 2 -0.18 26.14 6.62
C GLN A 2 0.12 27.58 7.10
N GLU A 3 0.71 28.45 6.26
CA GLU A 3 1.06 29.82 6.66
C GLU A 3 -0.16 30.74 6.90
N LEU A 4 -1.27 30.57 6.16
CA LEU A 4 -2.47 31.40 6.35
C LEU A 4 -3.13 31.10 7.69
N GLU A 5 -3.27 29.82 8.04
CA GLU A 5 -3.86 29.40 9.31
C GLU A 5 -3.03 29.92 10.49
N LYS A 6 -1.70 29.81 10.40
CA LYS A 6 -0.80 30.32 11.44
C LYS A 6 -0.95 31.84 11.64
N ILE A 7 -1.04 32.61 10.56
CA ILE A 7 -1.21 34.07 10.65
C ILE A 7 -2.58 34.43 11.28
N LEU A 8 -3.63 33.69 10.94
CA LEU A 8 -4.96 33.92 11.54
C LEU A 8 -5.01 33.55 13.02
N GLU A 9 -4.30 32.50 13.42
CA GLU A 9 -4.14 32.08 14.81
C GLU A 9 -3.42 33.14 15.64
N GLU A 10 -2.27 33.66 15.18
CA GLU A 10 -1.54 34.75 15.86
C GLU A 10 -2.41 36.01 16.03
N ILE A 11 -3.28 36.33 15.06
CA ILE A 11 -4.21 37.46 15.19
C ILE A 11 -5.32 37.18 16.21
N ASN A 12 -5.82 35.94 16.31
CA ASN A 12 -6.80 35.56 17.32
C ASN A 12 -6.22 35.70 18.72
N GLU A 13 -4.98 35.24 18.94
CA GLU A 13 -4.31 35.35 20.25
C GLU A 13 -4.20 36.81 20.70
N ILE A 14 -3.83 37.70 19.78
CA ILE A 14 -3.78 39.15 20.06
C ILE A 14 -5.18 39.71 20.34
N GLU A 15 -6.19 39.36 19.53
CA GLU A 15 -7.57 39.81 19.77
C GLU A 15 -8.09 39.37 21.15
N ASP A 16 -7.80 38.13 21.54
CA ASP A 16 -8.21 37.57 22.83
C ASP A 16 -7.52 38.29 24.00
N GLU A 17 -6.24 38.67 23.88
CA GLU A 17 -5.54 39.47 24.88
C GLU A 17 -6.29 40.79 25.14
N TYR A 18 -6.60 41.55 24.09
CA TYR A 18 -7.24 42.87 24.22
C TYR A 18 -8.73 42.81 24.57
N THR A 19 -9.41 41.68 24.32
CA THR A 19 -10.84 41.55 24.63
C THR A 19 -11.08 40.96 26.03
N ASN A 20 -10.15 40.17 26.57
CA ASN A 20 -10.26 39.55 27.89
C ASN A 20 -9.62 40.36 29.03
N GLU A 21 -8.75 41.34 28.73
CA GLU A 21 -8.24 42.29 29.72
C GLU A 21 -9.30 43.28 30.22
N ASP A 22 -9.02 44.00 31.31
CA ASP A 22 -9.93 45.00 31.95
C ASP A 22 -10.01 46.32 31.15
N HIS A 23 -10.28 46.23 29.85
CA HIS A 23 -10.47 47.37 28.96
C HIS A 23 -11.93 47.85 28.93
N ASP A 24 -12.13 49.14 28.61
CA ASP A 24 -13.45 49.69 28.37
C ASP A 24 -14.17 48.94 27.23
N ILE A 25 -15.49 48.78 27.36
CA ILE A 25 -16.32 48.01 26.42
C ILE A 25 -16.18 48.53 24.98
N MET A 26 -16.10 49.85 24.79
CA MET A 26 -15.95 50.44 23.45
C MET A 26 -14.59 50.13 22.84
N PHE A 27 -13.55 50.03 23.67
CA PHE A 27 -12.22 49.65 23.23
C PHE A 27 -12.18 48.18 22.78
N LYS A 28 -12.78 47.28 23.56
CA LYS A 28 -12.89 45.84 23.21
C LYS A 28 -13.63 45.62 21.89
N LEU A 29 -14.75 46.33 21.71
CA LEU A 29 -15.53 46.29 20.47
C LEU A 29 -14.71 46.81 19.27
N GLY A 30 -13.93 47.89 19.47
CA GLY A 30 -13.03 48.42 18.46
C GLY A 30 -11.93 47.43 18.07
N ALA A 31 -11.29 46.79 19.06
CA ALA A 31 -10.25 45.79 18.85
C ALA A 31 -10.75 44.58 18.05
N ALA A 32 -11.89 44.00 18.46
CA ALA A 32 -12.52 42.90 17.74
C ALA A 32 -12.89 43.28 16.30
N GLY A 33 -13.46 44.49 16.10
CA GLY A 33 -13.81 44.98 14.78
C GLY A 33 -12.60 45.14 13.84
N ILE A 34 -11.48 45.65 14.36
CA ILE A 34 -10.23 45.80 13.60
C ILE A 34 -9.63 44.42 13.28
N ALA A 35 -9.62 43.50 14.24
CA ALA A 35 -9.11 42.14 14.04
C ALA A 35 -9.86 41.41 12.92
N VAL A 36 -11.19 41.52 12.88
CA VAL A 36 -12.02 40.99 11.78
C VAL A 36 -11.59 41.57 10.44
N TYR A 37 -11.42 42.89 10.35
CA TYR A 37 -11.06 43.56 9.10
C TYR A 37 -9.67 43.14 8.59
N ILE A 38 -8.69 42.99 9.49
CA ILE A 38 -7.34 42.55 9.16
C ILE A 38 -7.36 41.09 8.65
N LYS A 39 -8.10 40.19 9.33
CA LYS A 39 -8.25 38.80 8.89
C LYS A 39 -8.83 38.71 7.49
N ASP A 40 -9.82 39.54 7.16
CA ASP A 40 -10.45 39.56 5.83
C ASP A 40 -9.50 40.06 4.74
N ILE A 41 -8.70 41.09 5.02
CA ILE A 41 -7.66 41.56 4.08
C ILE A 41 -6.65 40.44 3.80
N ILE A 42 -6.19 39.74 4.84
CA ILE A 42 -5.18 38.69 4.71
C ILE A 42 -5.76 37.50 3.95
N ARG A 43 -6.98 37.04 4.29
CA ARG A 43 -7.67 35.97 3.54
C ARG A 43 -7.80 36.33 2.06
N LYS A 44 -8.22 37.55 1.74
CA LYS A 44 -8.39 38.00 0.36
C LYS A 44 -7.09 37.90 -0.46
N HIS A 45 -5.94 38.24 0.12
CA HIS A 45 -4.68 38.31 -0.62
C HIS A 45 -3.83 37.03 -0.51
N MET A 46 -3.99 36.24 0.55
CA MET A 46 -3.22 35.02 0.78
C MET A 46 -3.95 33.75 0.35
N ASN A 47 -5.28 33.78 0.23
CA ASN A 47 -6.04 32.69 -0.35
C ASN A 47 -5.98 32.71 -1.90
N GLU A 48 -5.54 33.82 -2.50
CA GLU A 48 -5.21 33.88 -3.91
C GLU A 48 -3.74 33.51 -4.16
N LYS A 49 -3.49 32.20 -4.32
CA LYS A 49 -2.38 31.73 -5.16
C LYS A 49 -2.70 30.39 -5.82
N VAL A 50 -3.47 30.48 -6.90
CA VAL A 50 -3.20 29.66 -8.09
C VAL A 50 -3.08 30.64 -9.26
N THR A 51 -1.85 31.10 -9.50
CA THR A 51 -1.48 31.66 -10.80
C THR A 51 -0.55 30.65 -11.47
N THR A 52 -1.13 29.75 -12.24
CA THR A 52 -0.47 29.16 -13.40
C THR A 52 -1.53 29.02 -14.49
N ASN A 53 -1.11 28.99 -15.74
CA ASN A 53 -1.92 28.88 -16.94
C ASN A 53 -2.75 27.58 -17.03
N ASP A 54 -3.56 27.28 -16.02
CA ASP A 54 -4.44 26.13 -16.03
C ASP A 54 -5.77 26.61 -16.62
N LEU A 55 -6.05 26.18 -17.86
CA LEU A 55 -7.31 26.48 -18.56
C LEU A 55 -8.56 26.05 -17.76
N ILE A 56 -8.38 25.18 -16.76
CA ILE A 56 -9.42 24.61 -15.91
C ILE A 56 -8.86 24.43 -14.49
N SER A 57 -9.61 24.86 -13.48
CA SER A 57 -9.27 24.61 -12.06
C SER A 57 -9.25 23.10 -11.79
N ARG A 58 -8.20 22.60 -11.14
CA ARG A 58 -8.12 21.21 -10.67
C ARG A 58 -9.35 20.82 -9.86
N GLN A 59 -9.86 21.72 -9.03
CA GLN A 59 -11.06 21.47 -8.23
C GLN A 59 -12.30 21.40 -9.12
N ALA A 60 -12.47 22.33 -10.06
CA ALA A 60 -13.57 22.32 -11.02
C ALA A 60 -13.57 21.06 -11.89
N LEU A 61 -12.39 20.59 -12.31
CA LEU A 61 -12.23 19.35 -13.07
C LEU A 61 -12.59 18.12 -12.22
N LEU A 62 -12.15 18.07 -10.97
CA LEU A 62 -12.48 16.96 -10.06
C LEU A 62 -13.97 16.92 -9.75
N ASP A 63 -14.61 18.07 -9.62
CA ASP A 63 -16.04 18.15 -9.37
C ASP A 63 -16.84 17.82 -10.64
N ASP A 64 -16.39 18.20 -11.82
CA ASP A 64 -16.99 17.80 -13.11
C ASP A 64 -16.86 16.29 -13.36
N PHE A 65 -15.71 15.68 -13.04
CA PHE A 65 -15.56 14.23 -13.06
C PHE A 65 -16.47 13.54 -12.07
N ARG A 66 -16.58 14.05 -10.83
CA ARG A 66 -17.49 13.49 -9.84
C ARG A 66 -18.93 13.56 -10.33
N ASN A 67 -19.39 14.72 -10.77
CA ASN A 67 -20.76 14.90 -11.29
C ASN A 67 -21.01 14.02 -12.53
N THR A 68 -20.03 13.89 -13.43
CA THR A 68 -20.16 12.98 -14.58
C THR A 68 -20.25 11.51 -14.15
N ILE A 69 -19.48 11.11 -13.14
CA ILE A 69 -19.50 9.74 -12.58
C ILE A 69 -20.76 9.47 -11.76
N THR A 70 -21.33 10.47 -11.08
CA THR A 70 -22.42 10.29 -10.11
C THR A 70 -23.80 10.71 -10.61
N GLU A 71 -23.89 11.68 -11.51
CA GLU A 71 -25.16 12.28 -11.98
C GLU A 71 -25.51 11.92 -13.43
N ASN A 72 -24.51 11.75 -14.31
CA ASN A 72 -24.71 11.38 -15.73
C ASN A 72 -24.53 9.88 -16.00
N SER A 73 -24.03 9.12 -15.03
CA SER A 73 -23.94 7.67 -15.08
C SER A 73 -24.85 7.15 -13.98
N ASP A 74 -25.87 6.38 -14.35
CA ASP A 74 -26.70 5.71 -13.36
C ASP A 74 -25.74 5.00 -12.41
N THR A 75 -25.86 5.25 -11.11
CA THR A 75 -24.94 4.68 -10.12
C THR A 75 -24.83 3.14 -10.24
N PHE A 76 -25.84 2.52 -10.87
CA PHE A 76 -25.89 1.13 -11.28
C PHE A 76 -24.92 0.72 -12.39
N ASP A 77 -24.59 1.58 -13.35
CA ASP A 77 -23.75 1.23 -14.50
C ASP A 77 -22.28 1.08 -14.11
N TRP A 78 -21.76 1.91 -13.20
CA TRP A 78 -20.40 1.75 -12.70
C TRP A 78 -20.27 0.63 -11.67
N LEU A 79 -21.28 0.40 -10.82
CA LEU A 79 -21.32 -0.78 -9.95
C LEU A 79 -21.36 -2.06 -10.80
N ASN A 80 -22.15 -2.07 -11.87
CA ASN A 80 -22.12 -3.14 -12.86
C ASN A 80 -20.80 -3.22 -13.62
N MET A 81 -20.13 -2.10 -13.94
CA MET A 81 -18.85 -2.10 -14.63
C MET A 81 -17.70 -2.59 -13.75
N ILE A 82 -17.71 -2.28 -12.45
CA ILE A 82 -16.80 -2.83 -11.43
C ILE A 82 -17.09 -4.31 -11.21
N ALA A 83 -18.37 -4.69 -11.08
CA ALA A 83 -18.78 -6.09 -10.96
C ALA A 83 -18.47 -6.92 -12.22
N ARG A 84 -18.39 -6.28 -13.38
CA ARG A 84 -17.99 -6.87 -14.67
C ARG A 84 -16.51 -6.73 -14.99
N GLN A 85 -15.72 -6.03 -14.17
CA GLN A 85 -14.27 -6.18 -14.28
C GLN A 85 -13.99 -7.67 -14.07
N PRO A 86 -13.16 -8.32 -14.90
CA PRO A 86 -12.66 -9.63 -14.53
C PRO A 86 -12.04 -9.45 -13.16
N THR A 87 -12.61 -10.11 -12.15
CA THR A 87 -11.99 -10.18 -10.85
C THR A 87 -10.58 -10.67 -11.14
N VAL A 88 -9.58 -9.82 -10.96
CA VAL A 88 -8.22 -10.31 -10.80
C VAL A 88 -8.36 -11.21 -9.58
N ASN A 89 -8.44 -12.52 -9.79
CA ASN A 89 -8.25 -13.51 -8.75
C ASN A 89 -6.83 -13.25 -8.23
N LYS A 90 -6.66 -12.24 -7.39
CA LYS A 90 -5.60 -12.20 -6.38
C LYS A 90 -6.04 -13.10 -5.22
N GLY A 91 -6.58 -14.28 -5.54
CA GLY A 91 -6.60 -15.39 -4.62
C GLY A 91 -5.17 -15.92 -4.67
N ASP A 92 -4.46 -15.77 -3.55
CA ASP A 92 -3.29 -16.56 -3.11
C ASP A 92 -2.09 -16.85 -4.06
N GLY A 93 -2.09 -16.37 -5.30
CA GLY A 93 -1.00 -16.55 -6.27
C GLY A 93 -0.95 -17.93 -6.93
N TRP A 94 -1.93 -18.81 -6.65
CA TRP A 94 -1.99 -20.15 -7.24
C TRP A 94 -2.62 -20.12 -8.63
N ILE A 95 -2.01 -20.85 -9.55
CA ILE A 95 -2.44 -21.01 -10.93
C ILE A 95 -2.90 -22.46 -11.11
N PRO A 96 -4.20 -22.72 -11.36
CA PRO A 96 -4.67 -24.06 -11.68
C PRO A 96 -4.00 -24.58 -12.95
N VAL A 97 -3.66 -25.88 -12.99
CA VAL A 97 -3.05 -26.48 -14.20
C VAL A 97 -3.99 -26.43 -15.42
N GLU A 98 -5.30 -26.44 -15.17
CA GLU A 98 -6.34 -26.27 -16.21
C GLU A 98 -6.36 -24.86 -16.80
N GLU A 99 -5.89 -23.85 -16.05
CA GLU A 99 -5.77 -22.47 -16.52
C GLU A 99 -4.51 -22.31 -17.36
N ARG A 100 -3.36 -22.73 -16.84
CA ARG A 100 -2.06 -22.57 -17.50
C ARG A 100 -1.00 -23.47 -16.87
N MET A 101 -0.12 -24.03 -17.69
CA MET A 101 1.11 -24.72 -17.25
C MET A 101 2.31 -23.76 -17.21
N PRO A 102 3.36 -24.02 -16.40
CA PRO A 102 4.62 -23.30 -16.52
C PRO A 102 5.20 -23.42 -17.93
N GLU A 103 6.02 -22.46 -18.31
CA GLU A 103 6.78 -22.57 -19.56
C GLU A 103 7.84 -23.66 -19.39
N ALA A 104 7.89 -24.58 -20.35
CA ALA A 104 8.89 -25.64 -20.34
C ALA A 104 10.30 -25.02 -20.44
N PRO A 105 11.27 -25.49 -19.63
CA PRO A 105 12.64 -25.00 -19.69
C PRO A 105 13.25 -25.24 -21.08
N GLU A 106 14.07 -24.29 -21.56
CA GLU A 106 14.73 -24.39 -22.87
C GLU A 106 15.84 -25.46 -22.90
N MET A 107 16.44 -25.75 -21.74
CA MET A 107 17.52 -26.72 -21.58
C MET A 107 17.01 -27.96 -20.84
N GLU A 108 17.35 -29.15 -21.36
CA GLU A 108 16.94 -30.45 -20.80
C GLU A 108 17.48 -30.69 -19.37
N ASP A 109 18.60 -30.06 -19.02
CA ASP A 109 19.25 -30.17 -17.70
C ASP A 109 18.74 -29.13 -16.68
N GLU A 110 17.81 -28.25 -17.06
CA GLU A 110 17.23 -27.24 -16.17
C GLU A 110 15.87 -27.71 -15.64
N TYR A 111 15.79 -27.92 -14.34
CA TYR A 111 14.60 -28.40 -13.64
C TYR A 111 14.10 -27.34 -12.66
N PRO A 112 13.36 -26.32 -13.13
CA PRO A 112 12.85 -25.27 -12.25
C PRO A 112 11.90 -25.86 -11.19
N GLU A 113 12.06 -25.37 -9.97
CA GLU A 113 11.25 -25.77 -8.83
C GLU A 113 10.07 -24.82 -8.62
N PHE A 114 8.92 -25.39 -8.23
CA PHE A 114 7.70 -24.64 -7.97
C PHE A 114 7.03 -25.14 -6.69
N ASN A 115 6.29 -24.26 -6.04
CA ASN A 115 5.30 -24.70 -5.05
C ASN A 115 4.10 -25.27 -5.82
N VAL A 116 3.68 -26.47 -5.45
CA VAL A 116 2.60 -27.21 -6.11
C VAL A 116 1.58 -27.72 -5.09
N MET A 117 0.34 -27.87 -5.55
CA MET A 117 -0.72 -28.57 -4.86
C MET A 117 -0.97 -29.89 -5.61
N ILE A 118 -0.64 -31.01 -4.98
CA ILE A 118 -0.85 -32.35 -5.54
C ILE A 118 -2.31 -32.76 -5.33
N GLU A 119 -2.90 -33.48 -6.30
CA GLU A 119 -4.26 -33.99 -6.19
C GLU A 119 -4.43 -34.85 -4.92
N GLY A 120 -5.45 -34.54 -4.12
CA GLY A 120 -5.75 -35.26 -2.88
C GLY A 120 -4.81 -34.96 -1.69
N ALA A 121 -3.76 -34.15 -1.87
CA ALA A 121 -2.93 -33.69 -0.77
C ALA A 121 -3.67 -32.66 0.10
N LYS A 122 -3.26 -32.53 1.37
CA LYS A 122 -3.83 -31.53 2.31
C LYS A 122 -3.02 -30.25 2.39
N THR A 123 -1.75 -30.31 2.00
CA THR A 123 -0.79 -29.21 2.11
C THR A 123 0.06 -29.16 0.84
N PRO A 124 0.49 -27.96 0.43
CA PRO A 124 1.37 -27.83 -0.72
C PRO A 124 2.77 -28.38 -0.42
N THR A 125 3.50 -28.67 -1.50
CA THR A 125 4.91 -29.12 -1.47
C THR A 125 5.67 -28.46 -2.61
N THR A 126 6.97 -28.73 -2.71
CA THR A 126 7.80 -28.32 -3.85
C THR A 126 8.02 -29.50 -4.78
N LEU A 127 7.94 -29.29 -6.10
CA LEU A 127 8.32 -30.25 -7.14
C LEU A 127 9.08 -29.54 -8.27
N GLN A 128 9.84 -30.32 -9.03
CA GLN A 128 10.53 -29.89 -10.25
C GLN A 128 9.64 -30.08 -11.47
N TYR A 129 9.71 -29.14 -12.41
CA TYR A 129 9.01 -29.24 -13.71
C TYR A 129 10.01 -29.60 -14.81
N THR A 130 9.82 -30.75 -15.46
CA THR A 130 10.72 -31.23 -16.50
C THR A 130 10.47 -30.54 -17.84
N HIS A 131 11.45 -30.62 -18.75
CA HIS A 131 11.29 -30.16 -20.15
C HIS A 131 10.16 -30.89 -20.90
N GLU A 132 9.82 -32.12 -20.48
CA GLU A 132 8.70 -32.92 -21.01
C GLU A 132 7.34 -32.50 -20.43
N GLY A 133 7.33 -31.55 -19.50
CA GLY A 133 6.12 -31.04 -18.85
C GLY A 133 5.58 -31.92 -17.72
N ILE A 134 6.45 -32.72 -17.08
CA ILE A 134 6.10 -33.64 -15.99
C ILE A 134 6.54 -33.02 -14.65
N TRP A 135 5.72 -33.21 -13.61
CA TRP A 135 6.04 -32.80 -12.24
C TRP A 135 6.70 -33.96 -11.49
N VAL A 136 7.95 -33.76 -11.05
CA VAL A 136 8.74 -34.81 -10.37
C VAL A 136 9.34 -34.34 -9.06
N ASP A 137 9.55 -35.28 -8.13
CA ASP A 137 10.38 -35.05 -6.93
C ASP A 137 11.87 -35.32 -7.19
N ASP A 138 12.71 -35.07 -6.20
CA ASP A 138 14.17 -35.30 -6.25
C ASP A 138 14.57 -36.77 -6.52
N TYR A 139 13.61 -37.70 -6.41
CA TYR A 139 13.81 -39.12 -6.69
C TYR A 139 13.28 -39.53 -8.08
N GLY A 140 12.70 -38.59 -8.84
CA GLY A 140 12.12 -38.82 -10.16
C GLY A 140 10.71 -39.42 -10.14
N ASN A 141 10.00 -39.42 -9.00
CA ASN A 141 8.62 -39.88 -8.96
C ASN A 141 7.70 -38.80 -9.52
N ALA A 142 6.80 -39.17 -10.43
CA ALA A 142 5.84 -38.26 -11.03
C ALA A 142 4.56 -38.10 -10.18
N TYR A 143 3.98 -36.89 -10.15
CA TYR A 143 2.77 -36.58 -9.40
C TYR A 143 1.75 -35.80 -10.21
N ASP A 144 0.47 -36.02 -9.92
CA ASP A 144 -0.64 -35.25 -10.47
C ASP A 144 -0.80 -33.93 -9.69
N VAL A 145 -0.47 -32.81 -10.34
CA VAL A 145 -0.54 -31.46 -9.77
C VAL A 145 -1.83 -30.78 -10.24
N ILE A 146 -2.58 -30.17 -9.32
CA ILE A 146 -3.83 -29.46 -9.61
C ILE A 146 -3.66 -27.93 -9.65
N ALA A 147 -2.64 -27.40 -8.98
CA ALA A 147 -2.30 -25.97 -9.02
C ALA A 147 -0.82 -25.75 -8.69
N TRP A 148 -0.24 -24.65 -9.18
CA TRP A 148 1.17 -24.31 -8.98
C TRP A 148 1.38 -22.80 -8.78
N GLN A 149 2.54 -22.42 -8.24
CA GLN A 149 3.01 -21.04 -8.16
C GLN A 149 4.56 -21.00 -8.17
N PRO A 150 5.18 -19.93 -8.68
CA PRO A 150 6.63 -19.76 -8.60
C PRO A 150 7.13 -19.72 -7.14
N LEU A 151 8.38 -20.13 -6.93
CA LEU A 151 9.02 -19.96 -5.62
C LEU A 151 9.16 -18.47 -5.28
N PRO A 152 9.04 -18.10 -3.98
CA PRO A 152 9.29 -16.73 -3.55
C PRO A 152 10.76 -16.37 -3.76
N GLU A 153 11.03 -15.07 -3.95
CA GLU A 153 12.39 -14.55 -4.03
C GLU A 153 13.23 -15.01 -2.81
N PRO A 154 14.50 -15.41 -3.02
CA PRO A 154 15.38 -15.84 -1.94
C PRO A 154 15.43 -14.81 -0.81
N TYR A 155 15.30 -15.27 0.43
CA TYR A 155 15.39 -14.37 1.58
C TYR A 155 16.80 -13.78 1.68
N ILE A 156 16.89 -12.45 1.62
CA ILE A 156 18.16 -11.72 1.79
C ILE A 156 18.32 -11.32 3.26
N PRO A 157 19.23 -11.95 4.02
CA PRO A 157 19.45 -11.59 5.42
C PRO A 157 20.12 -10.21 5.54
N ARG A 158 19.59 -9.34 6.42
CA ARG A 158 20.05 -7.94 6.62
C ARG A 158 21.52 -7.77 7.09
N ASN A 159 22.24 -8.83 7.45
CA ASN A 159 23.51 -8.75 8.18
C ASN A 159 24.64 -9.58 7.53
N GLN A 160 24.97 -9.34 6.26
CA GLN A 160 26.13 -10.01 5.62
C GLN A 160 27.50 -9.50 6.13
N ASN A 161 27.54 -8.43 6.94
CA ASN A 161 28.78 -7.81 7.46
C ASN A 161 28.95 -7.84 8.99
N LYS A 162 28.30 -8.76 9.71
CA LYS A 162 28.58 -8.89 11.16
C LYS A 162 29.76 -9.84 11.38
N PRO A 163 30.81 -9.43 12.13
CA PRO A 163 31.84 -10.36 12.56
C PRO A 163 31.22 -11.51 13.38
N GLU A 164 31.82 -12.69 13.27
CA GLU A 164 31.48 -13.88 14.04
C GLU A 164 31.63 -13.59 15.54
N GLU A 165 30.61 -13.05 16.20
CA GLU A 165 30.56 -13.12 17.65
C GLU A 165 29.16 -12.90 18.21
N HIS A 166 28.76 -13.86 19.05
CA HIS A 166 27.56 -13.95 19.86
C HIS A 166 26.25 -14.33 19.13
N TYR A 167 26.03 -15.65 19.02
CA TYR A 167 24.70 -16.18 18.77
C TYR A 167 23.75 -15.79 19.91
N PRO A 168 22.48 -15.42 19.62
CA PRO A 168 21.49 -15.18 20.65
C PRO A 168 21.36 -16.37 21.60
N GLU A 169 21.09 -16.10 22.88
CA GLU A 169 20.99 -17.13 23.93
C GLU A 169 20.03 -18.27 23.58
N TRP A 170 18.95 -18.00 22.82
CA TRP A 170 18.01 -19.04 22.39
C TRP A 170 18.66 -20.07 21.47
N ARG A 171 19.61 -19.66 20.62
CA ARG A 171 20.33 -20.57 19.72
C ARG A 171 21.36 -21.41 20.49
N ALA A 172 22.07 -20.81 21.46
CA ALA A 172 22.96 -21.56 22.35
C ALA A 172 22.19 -22.58 23.21
N LYS A 173 21.02 -22.19 23.73
CA LYS A 173 20.12 -23.08 24.47
C LYS A 173 19.56 -24.20 23.59
N LEU A 174 19.31 -23.96 22.30
CA LEU A 174 18.91 -24.99 21.34
C LEU A 174 20.06 -25.98 21.11
N LEU A 175 21.26 -25.50 20.79
CA LEU A 175 22.43 -26.34 20.48
C LEU A 175 22.85 -27.21 21.68
N SER A 176 22.82 -26.67 22.90
CA SER A 176 23.10 -27.44 24.13
C SER A 176 22.09 -28.56 24.45
N LYS A 177 20.97 -28.65 23.72
CA LYS A 177 20.05 -29.79 23.78
C LYS A 177 20.41 -30.90 22.81
N PHE A 178 21.15 -30.59 21.74
CA PHE A 178 21.62 -31.59 20.78
C PHE A 178 22.96 -32.21 21.20
N ASP A 179 23.80 -31.48 21.93
CA ASP A 179 25.04 -31.99 22.54
C ASP A 179 24.81 -32.96 23.71
N ARG A 180 23.60 -33.05 24.26
CA ARG A 180 23.26 -33.95 25.38
C ARG A 180 22.75 -35.32 24.90
N ARG A 181 23.37 -35.85 23.85
CA ARG A 181 23.23 -37.26 23.45
C ARG A 181 24.62 -37.88 23.30
N GLU A 182 25.20 -38.24 24.43
CA GLU A 182 26.10 -39.38 24.58
C GLU A 182 25.51 -40.32 25.64
#